data_AF-A0A945F2J2-F1
#
_entry.id   AF-A0A945F2J2-F1
#
_cell.length_a   1.000
_cell.length_b   1.000
_cell.length_c   1.000
_cell.angle_alpha   90.00
_cell.angle_beta   90.00
_cell.angle_gamma   90.00
#
_symmetry.space_group_name_H-M   'P 1'
#
loop_
_entity.id
_entity.type
_entity.pdbx_description
1 polymer ?
#
loop_
_entity_poly.entity_id
_entity_poly.type
_entity_poly.pdbx_seq_one_letter_code
_entity_poly.pdbx_strand_id
1 'polypeptide(L)'
;MGYFNRLKDKWDVESNLQLVIIFVVFAITGSSSVKIAKPLLDFVGVEKSAFEGVILGDVLYWFLRILIVFPIYQVLLIFFGTLFFQFKFFWNFEKKILSRMGFKRFFRES
;
A
#
# COMPACT_ATOMS: atom_id res chain seq x y z
N MET A 1 -28.94 6.92 -5.64
CA MET A 1 -27.73 6.82 -4.78
C MET A 1 -26.54 7.38 -5.54
N GLY A 2 -26.00 8.54 -5.17
CA GLY A 2 -24.84 9.13 -5.83
C GLY A 2 -23.58 8.26 -5.67
N TYR A 3 -22.61 8.40 -6.59
CA TYR A 3 -21.39 7.60 -6.61
C TYR A 3 -20.62 7.64 -5.27
N PHE A 4 -20.52 8.80 -4.63
CA PHE A 4 -19.86 8.97 -3.33
C PHE A 4 -20.55 8.19 -2.19
N ASN A 5 -21.87 8.03 -2.23
CA ASN A 5 -22.58 7.26 -1.21
C ASN A 5 -22.27 5.77 -1.32
N ARG A 6 -22.16 5.23 -2.53
CA ARG A 6 -21.76 3.82 -2.74
C ARG A 6 -20.34 3.53 -2.22
N LEU A 7 -19.43 4.49 -2.35
CA LEU A 7 -18.06 4.38 -1.83
C LEU A 7 -18.03 4.40 -0.31
N LYS A 8 -18.78 5.33 0.30
CA LYS A 8 -18.96 5.42 1.75
C LYS A 8 -19.51 4.13 2.35
N ASP A 9 -20.58 3.58 1.75
CA ASP A 9 -21.18 2.32 2.21
C ASP A 9 -20.21 1.13 2.06
N LYS A 10 -19.40 1.10 1.00
CA LYS A 10 -18.44 0.00 0.76
C LYS A 10 -17.26 0.03 1.73
N TRP A 11 -16.86 1.22 2.15
CA TRP A 11 -15.66 1.47 2.94
C TRP A 11 -15.97 1.82 4.41
N ASP A 12 -17.26 1.81 4.78
CA ASP A 12 -17.74 2.13 6.14
C ASP A 12 -17.28 3.53 6.59
N VAL A 13 -17.48 4.52 5.71
CA VAL A 13 -17.05 5.91 5.92
C VAL A 13 -18.29 6.79 6.08
N GLU A 14 -18.44 7.44 7.23
CA GLU A 14 -19.65 8.20 7.56
C GLU A 14 -19.68 9.60 6.93
N SER A 15 -18.50 10.21 6.71
CA SER A 15 -18.37 11.61 6.29
C SER A 15 -17.63 11.80 4.97
N ASN A 16 -18.08 12.77 4.18
CA ASN A 16 -17.37 13.19 2.95
C ASN A 16 -15.98 13.76 3.27
N LEU A 17 -15.80 14.43 4.42
CA LEU A 17 -14.50 14.95 4.84
C LEU A 17 -13.51 13.81 5.15
N GLN A 18 -14.00 12.74 5.78
CA GLN A 18 -13.19 11.55 6.04
C GLN A 18 -12.71 10.92 4.73
N LEU A 19 -13.59 10.86 3.73
CA LEU A 19 -13.26 10.34 2.39
C LEU A 19 -12.19 11.20 1.68
N VAL A 20 -12.27 12.54 1.80
CA VAL A 20 -11.22 13.44 1.28
C VAL A 20 -9.89 13.21 2.00
N ILE A 21 -9.89 13.10 3.33
CA ILE A 21 -8.68 12.82 4.11
C ILE A 21 -8.05 11.49 3.67
N ILE A 22 -8.85 10.44 3.49
CA ILE A 22 -8.38 9.13 3.01
C ILE A 22 -7.68 9.28 1.64
N PHE A 23 -8.24 10.04 0.71
CA PHE A 23 -7.61 10.26 -0.59
C PHE A 23 -6.31 11.07 -0.48
N VAL A 24 -6.25 12.09 0.38
CA VAL A 24 -5.02 12.84 0.64
C VAL A 24 -3.93 11.91 1.20
N VAL A 25 -4.27 11.06 2.17
CA VAL A 25 -3.35 10.06 2.72
C VAL A 25 -2.86 9.11 1.62
N PHE A 26 -3.75 8.60 0.77
CA PHE A 26 -3.33 7.74 -0.35
C PHE A 26 -2.39 8.46 -1.32
N ALA A 27 -2.63 9.72 -1.65
CA ALA A 27 -1.78 10.50 -2.54
C ALA A 27 -0.38 10.74 -1.96
N ILE A 28 -0.30 11.10 -0.68
CA ILE A 28 0.97 11.33 0.04
C ILE A 28 1.73 10.02 0.18
N THR A 29 1.06 8.95 0.63
CA THR A 29 1.68 7.62 0.80
C THR A 29 2.17 7.06 -0.54
N GLY A 30 1.38 7.17 -1.61
CA GLY A 30 1.77 6.74 -2.95
C GLY A 30 3.03 7.44 -3.43
N SER A 31 3.07 8.77 -3.33
CA SER A 31 4.23 9.57 -3.72
C SER A 31 5.47 9.27 -2.85
N SER A 32 5.28 9.06 -1.55
CA SER A 32 6.37 8.81 -0.60
C SER A 32 6.97 7.41 -0.76
N SER A 33 6.13 6.40 -1.04
CA SER A 33 6.57 5.01 -1.21
C SER A 33 7.57 4.86 -2.36
N VAL A 34 7.38 5.55 -3.48
CA VAL A 34 8.31 5.52 -4.62
C VAL A 34 9.66 6.15 -4.26
N LYS A 35 9.64 7.25 -3.50
CA LYS A 35 10.87 7.94 -3.06
C LYS A 35 11.67 7.09 -2.08
N ILE A 36 11.00 6.43 -1.14
CA ILE A 36 11.64 5.57 -0.14
C ILE A 36 12.06 4.22 -0.74
N ALA A 37 11.32 3.71 -1.72
CA ALA A 37 11.66 2.44 -2.35
C ALA A 37 12.95 2.52 -3.18
N LYS A 38 13.29 3.65 -3.81
CA LYS A 38 14.54 3.80 -4.58
C LYS A 38 15.80 3.41 -3.79
N PRO A 39 16.13 4.05 -2.65
CA PRO A 39 17.32 3.69 -1.89
C PRO A 39 17.27 2.26 -1.34
N LEU A 40 16.08 1.72 -1.08
CA LEU A 40 15.93 0.32 -0.69
C LEU A 40 16.23 -0.65 -1.83
N LEU A 41 15.80 -0.35 -3.05
CA LEU A 41 16.10 -1.17 -4.24
C LEU A 41 17.60 -1.16 -4.54
N ASP A 42 18.22 0.01 -4.41
CA ASP A 42 19.66 0.18 -4.58
C ASP A 42 20.42 -0.57 -3.46
N PHE A 43 19.95 -0.51 -2.20
CA PHE A 43 20.53 -1.24 -1.08
C PHE A 43 20.44 -2.77 -1.22
N VAL A 44 19.33 -3.27 -1.75
CA VAL A 44 19.13 -4.71 -2.02
C VAL A 44 19.97 -5.16 -3.24
N GLY A 45 20.57 -4.23 -3.99
CA GLY A 45 21.39 -4.54 -5.16
C GLY A 45 20.56 -5.04 -6.35
N VAL A 46 19.29 -4.64 -6.43
CA VAL A 46 18.41 -4.96 -7.57
C VAL A 46 18.76 -4.01 -8.71
N GLU A 47 19.96 -4.16 -9.27
CA GLU A 47 20.35 -3.43 -10.47
C GLU A 47 19.75 -4.09 -11.71
N LYS A 48 19.34 -3.27 -12.68
CA LYS A 48 18.80 -3.77 -13.94
C LYS A 48 19.84 -4.62 -14.70
N SER A 49 21.12 -4.27 -14.56
CA SER A 49 22.29 -4.97 -15.09
C SER A 49 22.37 -6.44 -14.64
N ALA A 50 21.97 -6.76 -13.41
CA ALA A 50 22.00 -8.12 -12.88
C ALA A 50 21.00 -9.06 -13.60
N PHE A 51 20.04 -8.49 -14.32
CA PHE A 51 19.02 -9.23 -15.08
C PHE A 51 19.20 -9.11 -16.60
N GLU A 52 20.22 -8.37 -17.06
CA GLU A 52 20.58 -8.27 -18.48
C GLU A 52 21.10 -9.63 -18.98
N GLY A 53 20.31 -10.31 -19.83
CA GLY A 53 20.61 -11.64 -20.37
C GLY A 53 19.59 -12.71 -20.02
N VAL A 54 18.67 -12.44 -19.08
CA VAL A 54 17.53 -13.32 -18.79
C VAL A 54 16.34 -12.93 -19.67
N ILE A 55 15.73 -13.90 -20.37
CA ILE A 55 14.58 -13.67 -21.28
C ILE A 55 13.41 -12.95 -20.56
N LEU A 56 13.29 -13.13 -19.24
CA LEU A 56 12.29 -12.49 -18.37
C LEU A 56 12.89 -11.49 -17.36
N GLY A 57 14.11 -11.01 -17.60
CA GLY A 57 14.85 -10.15 -16.66
C GLY A 57 14.10 -8.87 -16.27
N ASP A 58 13.51 -8.18 -17.24
CA ASP A 58 12.70 -6.98 -16.99
C ASP A 58 11.44 -7.28 -16.16
N VAL A 59 10.79 -8.42 -16.41
CA VAL A 59 9.59 -8.85 -15.66
C VAL A 59 9.96 -9.17 -14.22
N LEU A 60 11.07 -9.89 -14.01
CA LEU A 60 11.55 -10.24 -12.69
C LEU A 60 11.98 -9.00 -11.89
N TYR A 61 12.65 -8.04 -12.54
CA TYR A 61 13.00 -6.75 -11.95
C TYR A 61 11.75 -6.00 -11.46
N TRP A 62 10.72 -5.87 -12.30
CA TRP A 62 9.48 -5.19 -11.91
C TRP A 62 8.71 -5.95 -10.83
N PHE A 63 8.71 -7.29 -10.87
CA PHE A 63 8.08 -8.12 -9.84
C PHE A 63 8.76 -7.95 -8.47
N LEU A 64 10.09 -8.07 -8.41
CA LEU A 64 10.88 -7.85 -7.20
C LEU A 64 10.69 -6.42 -6.67
N ARG A 65 10.67 -5.45 -7.59
CA ARG A 65 10.43 -4.05 -7.24
C ARG A 65 9.08 -3.86 -6.56
N ILE A 66 7.99 -4.39 -7.13
CA ILE A 66 6.66 -4.32 -6.52
C ILE A 66 6.65 -5.05 -5.18
N LEU A 67 7.30 -6.21 -5.08
CA LEU A 67 7.38 -7.01 -3.86
C LEU A 67 8.08 -6.27 -2.72
N ILE A 68 9.11 -5.46 -3.01
CA ILE A 68 9.85 -4.64 -2.01
C ILE A 68 9.09 -3.36 -1.67
N VAL A 69 8.50 -2.69 -2.68
CA VAL A 69 7.71 -1.47 -2.47
C VAL A 69 6.47 -1.75 -1.63
N PHE A 70 5.87 -2.93 -1.79
CA PHE A 70 4.61 -3.29 -1.16
C PHE A 70 4.65 -3.23 0.38
N PRO A 71 5.59 -3.87 1.10
CA PRO A 71 5.72 -3.75 2.55
C PRO A 71 5.96 -2.31 3.02
N ILE A 72 6.78 -1.54 2.29
CA ILE A 72 7.04 -0.13 2.61
C ILE A 72 5.74 0.66 2.53
N TYR A 73 4.95 0.43 1.48
CA TYR A 73 3.67 1.09 1.28
C TYR A 73 2.68 0.77 2.40
N GLN A 74 2.63 -0.49 2.88
CA GLN A 74 1.79 -0.87 4.02
C GLN A 74 2.17 -0.08 5.29
N VAL A 75 3.45 -0.04 5.65
CA VAL A 75 3.93 0.71 6.82
C VAL A 75 3.61 2.20 6.69
N LEU A 76 3.82 2.80 5.51
CA LEU A 76 3.52 4.21 5.27
C LEU A 76 2.02 4.50 5.34
N LEU A 77 1.15 3.59 4.88
CA LEU A 77 -0.29 3.77 4.97
C LEU A 77 -0.75 3.86 6.43
N ILE A 78 -0.24 2.98 7.30
CA ILE A 78 -0.52 3.04 8.74
C ILE A 78 0.04 4.33 9.32
N PHE A 79 1.27 4.68 8.99
CA PHE A 79 1.93 5.88 9.52
C PHE A 79 1.16 7.16 9.18
N PHE A 80 0.91 7.43 7.89
CA PHE A 80 0.13 8.59 7.47
C PHE A 80 -1.33 8.50 7.91
N GLY A 81 -1.93 7.30 7.89
CA GLY A 81 -3.27 7.09 8.44
C GLY A 81 -3.37 7.49 9.91
N THR A 82 -2.32 7.21 10.69
CA THR A 82 -2.23 7.62 12.11
C THR A 82 -2.08 9.14 12.25
N LEU A 83 -1.23 9.77 11.43
CA LEU A 83 -1.04 11.23 11.44
C LEU A 83 -2.34 12.01 11.18
N PHE A 84 -3.23 11.46 10.35
CA PHE A 84 -4.53 12.07 10.03
C PHE A 84 -5.70 11.53 10.87
N PHE A 85 -5.43 10.84 11.99
CA PHE A 85 -6.42 10.24 12.89
C PHE A 85 -7.36 9.22 12.24
N GLN A 86 -6.94 8.61 11.13
CA GLN A 86 -7.66 7.56 10.38
C GLN A 86 -7.05 6.16 10.57
N PHE A 87 -6.31 5.92 11.66
CA PHE A 87 -5.62 4.64 11.92
C PHE A 87 -6.55 3.44 11.81
N LYS A 88 -7.72 3.47 12.48
CA LYS A 88 -8.67 2.34 12.48
C LYS A 88 -9.13 1.96 11.06
N PHE A 89 -9.36 2.97 10.22
CA PHE A 89 -9.73 2.76 8.81
C PHE A 89 -8.61 2.07 8.04
N PHE A 90 -7.40 2.63 8.08
CA PHE A 90 -6.26 2.09 7.32
C PHE A 90 -5.80 0.73 7.84
N TRP A 91 -5.84 0.49 9.14
CA TRP A 91 -5.54 -0.81 9.73
C TRP A 91 -6.53 -1.89 9.29
N ASN A 92 -7.83 -1.59 9.28
CA ASN A 92 -8.85 -2.50 8.77
C ASN A 92 -8.70 -2.73 7.26
N PHE A 93 -8.35 -1.70 6.51
CA PHE A 93 -8.09 -1.78 5.07
C PHE A 93 -6.89 -2.67 4.75
N GLU A 94 -5.77 -2.48 5.45
CA GLU A 94 -4.56 -3.28 5.32
C GLU A 94 -4.79 -4.74 5.73
N LYS A 95 -5.42 -4.98 6.90
CA LYS A 95 -5.82 -6.34 7.31
C LYS A 95 -6.64 -7.04 6.22
N LYS A 96 -7.58 -6.32 5.60
CA LYS A 96 -8.42 -6.87 4.53
C LYS A 96 -7.60 -7.24 3.29
N ILE A 97 -6.60 -6.43 2.93
CA ILE A 97 -5.68 -6.70 1.82
C ILE A 97 -4.78 -7.90 2.14
N LEU A 98 -4.12 -7.90 3.29
CA LEU A 98 -3.22 -8.98 3.72
C LEU A 98 -3.96 -10.31 3.89
N SER A 99 -5.18 -10.28 4.44
CA SER A 99 -6.06 -11.44 4.56
C SER A 99 -6.38 -12.06 3.20
N ARG A 100 -6.61 -11.25 2.15
CA ARG A 100 -6.86 -11.73 0.79
C ARG A 100 -5.61 -12.31 0.11
N MET A 101 -4.42 -11.87 0.50
CA MET A 101 -3.15 -12.43 0.01
C MET A 101 -2.72 -13.71 0.74
N GLY A 102 -3.55 -14.23 1.65
CA GLY A 102 -3.27 -15.49 2.37
C GLY A 102 -2.69 -15.30 3.77
N PHE A 103 -2.43 -14.07 4.21
CA PHE A 103 -1.96 -13.79 5.57
C PHE A 103 -3.10 -13.79 6.62
N LYS A 104 -4.29 -14.26 6.25
CA LYS A 104 -5.48 -14.32 7.14
C LYS A 104 -5.19 -15.02 8.48
N ARG A 105 -4.25 -15.97 8.51
CA ARG A 105 -3.83 -16.69 9.72
C ARG A 105 -3.19 -15.79 10.80
N PHE A 106 -2.53 -14.69 10.41
CA PHE A 106 -1.87 -13.76 11.33
C PHE A 106 -2.81 -12.72 11.95
N PHE A 107 -4.01 -12.55 11.39
CA PHE A 107 -5.00 -11.56 11.83
C PHE A 107 -6.22 -12.19 12.49
N ARG A 108 -6.10 -13.43 13.00
CA ARG A 108 -7.17 -14.11 13.73
C ARG A 108 -7.35 -13.39 15.07
N GLU A 109 -8.42 -12.60 15.17
CA GLU A 109 -8.70 -11.72 16.31
C GLU A 109 -8.88 -12.49 17.61
N SER A 110 -8.34 -11.91 18.68
CA SER A 110 -8.92 -11.90 20.02
C SER A 110 -9.89 -10.73 20.13
#